data_AF-A0AAW8L7C6-F1
#
_entry.id   AF-A0AAW8L7C6-F1
#
_cell.length_a   1.000
_cell.length_b   1.000
_cell.length_c   1.000
_cell.angle_alpha   90.00
_cell.angle_beta   90.00
_cell.angle_gamma   90.00
#
_symmetry.space_group_name_H-M   'P 1'
#
loop_
_entity.id
_entity.type
_entity.pdbx_description
1 polymer ?
#
loop_
_entity_poly.entity_id
_entity_poly.type
_entity_poly.pdbx_seq_one_letter_code
_entity_poly.pdbx_strand_id
1 'polypeptide(L)'
;MPAARTSSAPLPTEVSLARIISQGLVPATAAPDVVAAVARQLAIQGQQVSAVPHALLVRAPAATPADVEAAFARGDLVRSWPMRGTVHITTAADHHWLRAALMHRTDAWVRNSEADYGVDTALCERAAEVALGLIDDQGPLRRSVLLAAWQEAGLMEAFRGEDVSAYRRRHLLVRLQREGILVQGPRSGNEHLVMDARDLPDADSGPAGADVAHGGTGHRAACAHIAYRYATSHGPVAAEDLARWTTLPKTQAARALEDAVELGEEPATAAVNAAGEPAGPRVPLVRAVAEGGTRGGLRPLGPGESAPKTGLLYMRADLPDLLSAHRSAAQATHFLGSFDELHVGYKDRSCLTDEDGERLICPASNGMFRPILVDRGRLVAVRPVGEGLLWKGGAAPSARVERDVNRAVSRMEQRLGG
;
A
#
# COMPACT_ATOMS: atom_id res chain seq x y z
N MET A 1 -13.91 -24.51 -4.33
CA MET A 1 -13.09 -24.81 -3.14
C MET A 1 -12.01 -25.81 -3.53
N PRO A 2 -10.77 -25.40 -3.85
CA PRO A 2 -9.67 -26.35 -3.98
C PRO A 2 -8.82 -26.39 -2.70
N ALA A 3 -8.69 -27.61 -2.18
CA ALA A 3 -7.71 -28.19 -1.26
C ALA A 3 -6.88 -27.26 -0.36
N ALA A 4 -7.02 -27.47 0.96
CA ALA A 4 -6.12 -26.97 2.00
C ALA A 4 -4.66 -27.25 1.61
N ARG A 5 -3.90 -26.19 1.32
CA ARG A 5 -2.46 -26.26 1.16
C ARG A 5 -1.87 -26.67 2.52
N THR A 6 -0.94 -27.61 2.49
CA THR A 6 -0.04 -27.96 3.60
C THR A 6 0.36 -26.70 4.36
N SER A 7 -0.14 -26.52 5.58
CA SER A 7 0.17 -25.30 6.34
C SER A 7 1.66 -25.32 6.67
N SER A 8 2.42 -24.42 6.06
CA SER A 8 3.71 -24.05 6.61
C SER A 8 3.53 -23.68 8.08
N ALA A 9 4.51 -24.01 8.91
CA ALA A 9 4.49 -23.61 10.31
C ALA A 9 4.23 -22.09 10.39
N PRO A 10 3.39 -21.63 11.35
CA PRO A 10 3.10 -20.20 11.49
C PRO A 10 4.39 -19.43 11.75
N LEU A 11 4.48 -18.23 11.17
CA LEU A 11 5.59 -17.32 11.40
C LEU A 11 5.66 -16.92 12.89
N PRO A 12 6.87 -16.77 13.46
CA PRO A 12 7.06 -16.29 14.82
C PRO A 12 6.40 -14.94 15.05
N THR A 13 5.95 -14.69 16.28
CA THR A 13 5.46 -13.35 16.68
C THR A 13 6.54 -12.27 16.48
N GLU A 14 7.81 -12.66 16.59
CA GLU A 14 8.95 -11.78 16.31
C GLU A 14 8.90 -11.16 14.91
N VAL A 15 8.39 -11.89 13.91
CA VAL A 15 8.17 -11.37 12.55
C VAL A 15 7.18 -10.21 12.55
N SER A 16 6.11 -10.31 13.33
CA SER A 16 5.14 -9.21 13.45
C SER A 16 5.75 -7.99 14.14
N LEU A 17 6.59 -8.18 15.16
CA LEU A 17 7.29 -7.07 15.84
C LEU A 17 8.29 -6.38 14.90
N ALA A 18 9.04 -7.17 14.12
CA ALA A 18 9.95 -6.66 13.11
C ALA A 18 9.21 -5.85 12.02
N ARG A 19 8.04 -6.33 11.56
CA ARG A 19 7.17 -5.61 10.61
C ARG A 19 6.64 -4.29 11.19
N ILE A 20 6.25 -4.26 12.46
CA ILE A 20 5.84 -3.02 13.16
C ILE A 20 6.96 -1.97 13.11
N ILE A 21 8.21 -2.39 13.30
CA ILE A 21 9.37 -1.50 13.21
C ILE A 21 9.58 -1.03 11.78
N SER A 22 9.67 -1.93 10.80
CA SER A 22 9.91 -1.57 9.39
C SER A 22 8.84 -0.60 8.86
N GLN A 23 7.59 -0.75 9.32
CA GLN A 23 6.47 0.06 8.85
C GLN A 23 6.38 1.47 9.46
N GLY A 24 7.33 1.87 10.31
CA GLY A 24 7.33 3.20 10.91
C GLY A 24 6.30 3.38 12.03
N LEU A 25 5.87 2.28 12.67
CA LEU A 25 4.88 2.31 13.76
C LEU A 25 5.53 2.52 15.14
N VAL A 26 6.85 2.70 15.20
CA VAL A 26 7.61 3.03 16.41
C VAL A 26 8.42 4.33 16.20
N PRO A 27 8.76 5.08 17.26
CA PRO A 27 9.46 6.36 17.12
C PRO A 27 10.75 6.31 16.30
N ALA A 28 11.51 5.22 16.38
CA ALA A 28 12.80 5.06 15.70
C ALA A 28 12.68 5.03 14.16
N THR A 29 11.54 4.63 13.63
CA THR A 29 11.29 4.48 12.19
C THR A 29 10.11 5.31 11.68
N ALA A 30 9.47 6.06 12.58
CA ALA A 30 8.40 6.99 12.26
C ALA A 30 8.89 8.08 11.30
N ALA A 31 8.01 8.50 10.39
CA ALA A 31 8.29 9.54 9.42
C ALA A 31 8.14 10.93 10.06
N PRO A 32 8.96 11.92 9.61
CA PRO A 32 8.85 13.30 10.08
C PRO A 32 7.53 13.95 9.64
N ASP A 33 7.01 13.56 8.48
CA ASP A 33 5.77 14.06 7.89
C ASP A 33 5.03 12.95 7.11
N VAL A 34 3.84 13.29 6.60
CA VAL A 34 2.95 12.34 5.91
C VAL A 34 3.43 11.97 4.51
N VAL A 35 4.19 12.85 3.84
CA VAL A 35 4.75 12.57 2.50
C VAL A 35 5.88 11.54 2.62
N ALA A 36 6.77 11.75 3.59
CA ALA A 36 7.83 10.81 3.94
C ALA A 36 7.25 9.46 4.43
N ALA A 37 6.10 9.46 5.12
CA ALA A 37 5.43 8.23 5.52
C ALA A 37 5.00 7.40 4.30
N VAL A 38 4.37 8.03 3.28
CA VAL A 38 3.97 7.36 2.03
C VAL A 38 5.19 6.95 1.22
N ALA A 39 6.19 7.83 1.08
CA ALA A 39 7.43 7.53 0.38
C ALA A 39 8.08 6.27 0.95
N ARG A 40 8.27 6.19 2.28
CA ARG A 40 8.87 5.01 2.91
C ARG A 40 8.09 3.73 2.60
N GLN A 41 6.76 3.77 2.59
CA GLN A 41 5.93 2.60 2.25
C GLN A 41 5.84 2.30 0.76
N LEU A 42 6.37 3.18 -0.12
CA LEU A 42 6.15 3.27 -1.57
C LEU A 42 4.69 3.51 -1.97
N ALA A 43 3.75 2.78 -1.36
CA ALA A 43 2.33 3.02 -1.48
C ALA A 43 1.59 2.53 -0.23
N ILE A 44 0.56 3.27 0.19
CA ILE A 44 -0.32 2.89 1.30
C ILE A 44 -1.72 2.68 0.74
N GLN A 45 -2.37 1.59 1.12
CA GLN A 45 -3.71 1.31 0.62
C GLN A 45 -4.70 2.43 1.00
N GLY A 46 -5.40 2.98 0.00
CA GLY A 46 -6.31 4.11 0.14
C GLY A 46 -7.77 3.81 -0.24
N GLN A 47 -8.22 2.56 -0.27
CA GLN A 47 -9.56 2.15 -0.72
C GLN A 47 -10.70 2.85 0.03
N GLN A 48 -10.56 3.06 1.34
CA GLN A 48 -11.53 3.78 2.15
C GLN A 48 -11.01 5.19 2.47
N VAL A 49 -11.68 6.23 1.94
CA VAL A 49 -11.27 7.63 2.12
C VAL A 49 -11.20 8.02 3.59
N SER A 50 -12.19 7.63 4.39
CA SER A 50 -12.22 7.93 5.83
C SER A 50 -11.07 7.31 6.64
N ALA A 51 -10.40 6.29 6.11
CA ALA A 51 -9.27 5.64 6.77
C ALA A 51 -7.91 6.27 6.41
N VAL A 52 -7.86 7.11 5.37
CA VAL A 52 -6.62 7.72 4.87
C VAL A 52 -5.89 8.51 5.97
N PRO A 53 -6.52 9.42 6.73
CA PRO A 53 -5.80 10.15 7.78
C PRO A 53 -5.21 9.22 8.84
N HIS A 54 -5.94 8.18 9.27
CA HIS A 54 -5.46 7.22 10.26
C HIS A 54 -4.23 6.46 9.75
N ALA A 55 -4.26 5.98 8.50
CA ALA A 55 -3.15 5.23 7.90
C ALA A 55 -1.84 6.05 7.81
N LEU A 56 -1.95 7.36 7.61
CA LEU A 56 -0.79 8.28 7.54
C LEU A 56 -0.32 8.73 8.92
N LEU A 57 -1.23 9.21 9.78
CA LEU A 57 -0.89 9.78 11.08
C LEU A 57 -0.28 8.77 12.05
N VAL A 58 -0.61 7.48 11.93
CA VAL A 58 0.01 6.45 12.76
C VAL A 58 1.50 6.24 12.45
N ARG A 59 1.95 6.65 11.26
CA ARG A 59 3.35 6.58 10.80
C ARG A 59 4.07 7.93 10.86
N ALA A 60 3.34 9.03 11.02
CA ALA A 60 3.85 10.39 11.20
C ALA A 60 3.29 11.00 12.49
N PRO A 61 3.91 10.73 13.66
CA PRO A 61 3.36 11.11 14.97
C PRO A 61 3.32 12.62 15.21
N ALA A 62 4.18 13.40 14.53
CA ALA A 62 4.21 14.85 14.61
C ALA A 62 3.16 15.53 13.70
N ALA A 63 2.61 14.81 12.72
CA ALA A 63 1.64 15.35 11.78
C ALA A 63 0.22 15.43 12.37
N THR A 64 -0.57 16.31 11.78
CA THR A 64 -1.97 16.60 12.09
C THR A 64 -2.88 16.27 10.89
N PRO A 65 -4.20 16.19 11.06
CA PRO A 65 -5.13 16.07 9.94
C PRO A 65 -4.97 17.17 8.89
N ALA A 66 -4.64 18.40 9.30
CA ALA A 66 -4.40 19.52 8.38
C ALA A 66 -3.19 19.28 7.47
N ASP A 67 -2.13 18.62 7.96
CA ASP A 67 -0.96 18.26 7.15
C ASP A 67 -1.30 17.23 6.08
N VAL A 68 -2.21 16.30 6.39
CA VAL A 68 -2.74 15.33 5.42
C VAL A 68 -3.50 16.07 4.31
N GLU A 69 -4.43 16.96 4.68
CA GLU A 69 -5.18 17.76 3.70
C GLU A 69 -4.26 18.60 2.83
N ALA A 70 -3.27 19.27 3.43
CA ALA A 70 -2.33 20.12 2.74
C ALA A 70 -1.46 19.33 1.74
N ALA A 71 -1.02 18.11 2.11
CA ALA A 71 -0.23 17.26 1.22
C ALA A 71 -1.01 16.81 -0.02
N PHE A 72 -2.30 16.46 0.14
CA PHE A 72 -3.18 16.16 -1.01
C PHE A 72 -3.54 17.42 -1.81
N ALA A 73 -3.72 18.57 -1.15
CA ALA A 73 -4.06 19.83 -1.79
C ALA A 73 -2.92 20.35 -2.69
N ARG A 74 -1.66 20.15 -2.29
CA ARG A 74 -0.48 20.50 -3.09
C ARG A 74 -0.16 19.50 -4.19
N GLY A 75 -0.79 18.33 -4.19
CA GLY A 75 -0.47 17.23 -5.10
C GLY A 75 0.76 16.41 -4.69
N ASP A 76 1.38 16.67 -3.54
CA ASP A 76 2.52 15.88 -3.02
C ASP A 76 2.13 14.40 -2.83
N LEU A 77 0.88 14.17 -2.43
CA LEU A 77 0.24 12.87 -2.31
C LEU A 77 -0.95 12.76 -3.25
N VAL A 78 -1.05 11.61 -3.91
CA VAL A 78 -2.16 11.31 -4.82
C VAL A 78 -2.74 9.93 -4.52
N ARG A 79 -4.04 9.78 -4.74
CA ARG A 79 -4.79 8.54 -4.60
C ARG A 79 -5.21 8.05 -5.98
N SER A 80 -4.84 6.82 -6.34
CA SER A 80 -5.11 6.26 -7.68
C SER A 80 -5.05 4.71 -7.67
N TRP A 81 -5.03 4.07 -8.85
CA TRP A 81 -4.90 2.62 -9.04
C TRP A 81 -3.52 2.22 -9.62
N PRO A 82 -2.39 2.46 -8.92
CA PRO A 82 -1.06 2.18 -9.48
C PRO A 82 -0.74 0.68 -9.57
N MET A 83 -1.37 -0.18 -8.76
CA MET A 83 -1.16 -1.62 -8.78
C MET A 83 -2.36 -2.43 -8.25
N ARG A 84 -2.40 -3.73 -8.61
CA ARG A 84 -3.37 -4.75 -8.12
C ARG A 84 -4.86 -4.46 -8.34
N GLY A 85 -5.23 -3.40 -9.04
CA GLY A 85 -6.63 -3.02 -9.20
C GLY A 85 -7.30 -2.53 -7.91
N THR A 86 -6.51 -2.11 -6.90
CA THR A 86 -7.02 -1.47 -5.68
C THR A 86 -6.47 -0.05 -5.56
N VAL A 87 -7.17 0.80 -4.82
CA VAL A 87 -6.77 2.19 -4.66
C VAL A 87 -5.64 2.31 -3.65
N HIS A 88 -4.59 3.05 -4.00
CA HIS A 88 -3.46 3.36 -3.11
C HIS A 88 -3.12 4.84 -3.15
N ILE A 89 -2.46 5.29 -2.09
CA ILE A 89 -1.83 6.59 -1.96
C ILE A 89 -0.36 6.41 -2.35
N THR A 90 0.12 7.25 -3.24
CA THR A 90 1.54 7.36 -3.63
C THR A 90 1.98 8.80 -3.48
N THR A 91 3.29 9.04 -3.39
CA THR A 91 3.82 10.38 -3.63
C THR A 91 3.66 10.75 -5.10
N ALA A 92 3.70 12.03 -5.44
CA ALA A 92 3.75 12.50 -6.83
C ALA A 92 4.93 11.85 -7.58
N ALA A 93 6.12 11.90 -6.98
CA ALA A 93 7.35 11.35 -7.54
C ALA A 93 7.30 9.84 -7.76
N ASP A 94 6.49 9.11 -6.97
CA ASP A 94 6.40 7.65 -7.09
C ASP A 94 5.26 7.17 -7.99
N HIS A 95 4.34 8.04 -8.38
CA HIS A 95 3.08 7.60 -9.00
C HIS A 95 3.27 6.98 -10.40
N HIS A 96 3.89 7.71 -11.32
CA HIS A 96 3.93 7.31 -12.74
C HIS A 96 4.89 6.16 -13.03
N TRP A 97 6.06 6.12 -12.41
CA TRP A 97 7.00 5.02 -12.65
C TRP A 97 6.47 3.70 -12.08
N LEU A 98 5.85 3.74 -10.88
CA LEU A 98 5.26 2.57 -10.22
C LEU A 98 4.11 1.99 -11.06
N ARG A 99 3.18 2.84 -11.51
CA ARG A 99 2.07 2.39 -12.36
C ARG A 99 2.60 1.84 -13.68
N ALA A 100 3.57 2.50 -14.33
CA ALA A 100 4.07 2.08 -15.64
C ALA A 100 4.73 0.69 -15.56
N ALA A 101 5.48 0.43 -14.49
CA ALA A 101 6.05 -0.88 -14.23
C ALA A 101 4.99 -1.98 -14.03
N LEU A 102 3.88 -1.70 -13.35
CA LEU A 102 2.94 -2.73 -12.90
C LEU A 102 1.61 -2.80 -13.68
N MET A 103 1.26 -1.81 -14.48
CA MET A 103 -0.07 -1.70 -15.10
C MET A 103 -0.37 -2.83 -16.09
N HIS A 104 0.65 -3.42 -16.73
CA HIS A 104 0.49 -4.56 -17.64
C HIS A 104 -0.21 -5.75 -16.97
N ARG A 105 -0.16 -5.85 -15.64
CA ARG A 105 -0.85 -6.88 -14.85
C ARG A 105 -2.38 -6.80 -14.94
N THR A 106 -2.95 -5.70 -15.44
CA THR A 106 -4.40 -5.52 -15.61
C THR A 106 -4.82 -5.43 -17.08
N ASP A 107 -3.97 -5.79 -18.05
CA ASP A 107 -4.30 -5.71 -19.49
C ASP A 107 -5.48 -6.62 -19.88
N ALA A 108 -5.65 -7.76 -19.21
CA ALA A 108 -6.81 -8.62 -19.45
C ALA A 108 -8.12 -7.95 -19.03
N TRP A 109 -8.13 -7.20 -17.91
CA TRP A 109 -9.30 -6.44 -17.50
C TRP A 109 -9.63 -5.32 -18.49
N VAL A 110 -8.61 -4.68 -19.07
CA VAL A 110 -8.74 -3.70 -20.14
C VAL A 110 -9.42 -4.31 -21.38
N ARG A 111 -8.91 -5.43 -21.88
CA ARG A 111 -9.49 -6.09 -23.06
C ARG A 111 -10.95 -6.51 -22.83
N ASN A 112 -11.26 -7.03 -21.64
CA ASN A 112 -12.63 -7.41 -21.30
C ASN A 112 -13.54 -6.18 -21.20
N SER A 113 -13.04 -5.08 -20.60
CA SER A 113 -13.77 -3.82 -20.54
C SER A 113 -14.16 -3.28 -21.91
N GLU A 114 -13.28 -3.41 -22.89
CA GLU A 114 -13.54 -3.03 -24.28
C GLU A 114 -14.57 -3.99 -24.91
N ALA A 115 -14.34 -5.30 -24.80
CA ALA A 115 -15.20 -6.32 -25.41
C ALA A 115 -16.64 -6.31 -24.87
N ASP A 116 -16.81 -6.07 -23.57
CA ASP A 116 -18.08 -6.18 -22.87
C ASP A 116 -18.83 -4.85 -22.78
N TYR A 117 -18.10 -3.72 -22.70
CA TYR A 117 -18.71 -2.40 -22.42
C TYR A 117 -18.35 -1.30 -23.43
N GLY A 118 -17.56 -1.62 -24.46
CA GLY A 118 -17.14 -0.68 -25.49
C GLY A 118 -16.25 0.45 -24.97
N VAL A 119 -15.49 0.21 -23.89
CA VAL A 119 -14.52 1.17 -23.35
C VAL A 119 -13.21 1.03 -24.11
N ASP A 120 -13.24 1.42 -25.39
CA ASP A 120 -12.10 1.43 -26.30
C ASP A 120 -11.23 2.69 -26.14
N THR A 121 -10.14 2.75 -26.89
CA THR A 121 -9.19 3.89 -26.87
C THR A 121 -9.88 5.20 -27.25
N ALA A 122 -10.73 5.23 -28.28
CA ALA A 122 -11.39 6.45 -28.75
C ALA A 122 -12.37 7.00 -27.70
N LEU A 123 -13.10 6.13 -27.00
CA LEU A 123 -13.95 6.53 -25.88
C LEU A 123 -13.12 7.11 -24.74
N CYS A 124 -11.96 6.50 -24.43
CA CYS A 124 -11.06 6.98 -23.38
C CYS A 124 -10.45 8.33 -23.74
N GLU A 125 -10.01 8.54 -24.98
CA GLU A 125 -9.46 9.82 -25.45
C GLU A 125 -10.50 10.94 -25.34
N ARG A 126 -11.73 10.72 -25.81
CA ARG A 126 -12.83 11.68 -25.65
C ARG A 126 -13.17 11.94 -24.18
N ALA A 127 -13.16 10.89 -23.35
CA ALA A 127 -13.41 11.04 -21.91
C ALA A 127 -12.31 11.85 -21.22
N ALA A 128 -11.04 11.66 -21.62
CA ALA A 128 -9.90 12.42 -21.16
C ALA A 128 -10.02 13.90 -21.57
N GLU A 129 -10.32 14.19 -22.83
CA GLU A 129 -10.50 15.56 -23.33
C GLU A 129 -11.56 16.32 -22.52
N VAL A 130 -12.74 15.71 -22.31
CA VAL A 130 -13.82 16.30 -21.50
C VAL A 130 -13.38 16.51 -20.05
N ALA A 131 -12.70 15.52 -19.45
CA ALA A 131 -12.26 15.60 -18.07
C ALA A 131 -11.23 16.71 -17.86
N LEU A 132 -10.22 16.76 -18.74
CA LEU A 132 -9.10 17.68 -18.66
C LEU A 132 -9.53 19.12 -18.95
N GLY A 133 -10.35 19.35 -19.98
CA GLY A 133 -10.89 20.70 -20.23
C GLY A 133 -11.71 21.22 -19.06
N LEU A 134 -12.48 20.36 -18.40
CA LEU A 134 -13.27 20.75 -17.23
C LEU A 134 -12.39 21.01 -15.98
N ILE A 135 -11.28 20.27 -15.83
CA ILE A 135 -10.29 20.49 -14.78
C ILE A 135 -9.52 21.80 -15.02
N ASP A 136 -9.16 22.11 -16.27
CA ASP A 136 -8.50 23.37 -16.62
C ASP A 136 -9.37 24.58 -16.28
N ASP A 137 -10.69 24.46 -16.50
CA ASP A 137 -11.66 25.54 -16.23
C ASP A 137 -12.02 25.69 -14.74
N GLN A 138 -12.15 24.58 -13.99
CA GLN A 138 -12.76 24.58 -12.64
C GLN A 138 -11.83 24.09 -11.52
N GLY A 139 -10.65 23.59 -11.87
CA GLY A 139 -9.78 22.85 -10.96
C GLY A 139 -10.28 21.42 -10.67
N PRO A 140 -9.76 20.76 -9.62
CA PRO A 140 -10.11 19.39 -9.28
C PRO A 140 -11.60 19.16 -9.08
N LEU A 141 -12.13 18.08 -9.68
CA LEU A 141 -13.57 17.83 -9.80
C LEU A 141 -14.07 16.78 -8.82
N ARG A 142 -15.32 16.94 -8.35
CA ARG A 142 -16.04 15.81 -7.74
C ARG A 142 -16.31 14.73 -8.79
N ARG A 143 -16.37 13.47 -8.35
CA ARG A 143 -16.73 12.36 -9.21
C ARG A 143 -18.11 12.57 -9.85
N SER A 144 -19.08 13.09 -9.10
CA SER A 144 -20.43 13.35 -9.63
C SER A 144 -20.43 14.31 -10.81
N VAL A 145 -19.62 15.38 -10.74
CA VAL A 145 -19.47 16.38 -11.81
C VAL A 145 -18.85 15.74 -13.05
N LEU A 146 -17.77 14.98 -12.87
CA LEU A 146 -17.11 14.29 -13.98
C LEU A 146 -18.05 13.27 -14.67
N LEU A 147 -18.81 12.50 -13.89
CA LEU A 147 -19.76 11.53 -14.43
C LEU A 147 -20.93 12.20 -15.18
N ALA A 148 -21.37 13.38 -14.72
CA ALA A 148 -22.39 14.15 -15.42
C ALA A 148 -21.86 14.69 -16.75
N ALA A 149 -20.64 15.24 -16.77
CA ALA A 149 -20.00 15.72 -17.99
C ALA A 149 -19.83 14.61 -19.05
N TRP A 150 -19.40 13.41 -18.64
CA TRP A 150 -19.34 12.26 -19.55
C TRP A 150 -20.71 11.79 -20.05
N GLN A 151 -21.75 11.92 -19.24
CA GLN A 151 -23.13 11.61 -19.65
C GLN A 151 -23.61 12.61 -20.71
N GLU A 152 -23.39 13.91 -20.50
CA GLU A 152 -23.76 14.98 -21.43
C GLU A 152 -22.99 14.90 -22.74
N ALA A 153 -21.73 14.45 -22.71
CA ALA A 153 -20.91 14.19 -23.89
C ALA A 153 -21.28 12.90 -24.66
N GLY A 154 -22.34 12.19 -24.25
CA GLY A 154 -22.82 10.98 -24.91
C GLY A 154 -21.95 9.73 -24.66
N LEU A 155 -21.06 9.75 -23.66
CA LEU A 155 -20.12 8.63 -23.43
C LEU A 155 -20.75 7.46 -22.68
N MET A 156 -21.97 7.63 -22.16
CA MET A 156 -22.72 6.62 -21.37
C MET A 156 -23.82 5.90 -22.17
N GLU A 157 -23.83 6.04 -23.49
CA GLU A 157 -24.82 5.39 -24.36
C GLU A 157 -24.78 3.85 -24.31
N ALA A 158 -25.87 3.23 -24.76
CA ALA A 158 -25.98 1.79 -24.84
C ALA A 158 -24.89 1.17 -25.72
N PHE A 159 -24.45 -0.03 -25.38
CA PHE A 159 -23.48 -0.79 -26.17
C PHE A 159 -24.13 -2.10 -26.58
N ARG A 160 -24.14 -2.39 -27.89
CA ARG A 160 -24.78 -3.57 -28.47
C ARG A 160 -26.26 -3.76 -28.05
N GLY A 161 -26.97 -2.65 -27.86
CA GLY A 161 -28.38 -2.64 -27.47
C GLY A 161 -28.63 -2.78 -25.97
N GLU A 162 -27.59 -2.86 -25.14
CA GLU A 162 -27.70 -2.99 -23.68
C GLU A 162 -27.25 -1.72 -22.95
N ASP A 163 -27.92 -1.38 -21.85
CA ASP A 163 -27.46 -0.31 -20.95
C ASP A 163 -26.23 -0.77 -20.16
N VAL A 164 -25.08 -0.24 -20.56
CA VAL A 164 -23.78 -0.48 -19.91
C VAL A 164 -23.29 0.73 -19.12
N SER A 165 -24.14 1.74 -18.90
CA SER A 165 -23.74 3.04 -18.35
C SER A 165 -23.06 2.91 -16.99
N ALA A 166 -23.58 2.07 -16.09
CA ALA A 166 -22.97 1.81 -14.78
C ALA A 166 -21.54 1.26 -14.88
N TYR A 167 -21.30 0.36 -15.84
CA TYR A 167 -19.97 -0.21 -16.09
C TYR A 167 -19.05 0.83 -16.71
N ARG A 168 -19.49 1.56 -17.74
CA ARG A 168 -18.70 2.64 -18.37
C ARG A 168 -18.26 3.70 -17.36
N ARG A 169 -19.16 4.17 -16.49
CA ARG A 169 -18.83 5.14 -15.41
C ARG A 169 -17.68 4.67 -14.53
N ARG A 170 -17.66 3.38 -14.15
CA ARG A 170 -16.59 2.80 -13.34
C ARG A 170 -15.32 2.59 -14.16
N HIS A 171 -15.46 2.02 -15.34
CA HIS A 171 -14.34 1.56 -16.15
C HIS A 171 -13.55 2.72 -16.76
N LEU A 172 -14.21 3.78 -17.24
CA LEU A 172 -13.53 5.00 -17.69
C LEU A 172 -12.73 5.64 -16.56
N LEU A 173 -13.33 5.80 -15.37
CA LEU A 173 -12.64 6.39 -14.24
C LEU A 173 -11.39 5.58 -13.86
N VAL A 174 -11.49 4.25 -13.79
CA VAL A 174 -10.34 3.39 -13.48
C VAL A 174 -9.31 3.43 -14.62
N ARG A 175 -9.75 3.44 -15.88
CA ARG A 175 -8.88 3.40 -17.06
C ARG A 175 -8.02 4.66 -17.16
N LEU A 176 -8.63 5.83 -17.07
CA LEU A 176 -7.91 7.11 -17.15
C LEU A 176 -6.92 7.30 -16.00
N GLN A 177 -7.22 6.76 -14.81
CA GLN A 177 -6.27 6.81 -13.68
C GLN A 177 -5.13 5.80 -13.81
N ARG A 178 -5.41 4.61 -14.34
CA ARG A 178 -4.39 3.60 -14.66
C ARG A 178 -3.41 4.09 -15.74
N GLU A 179 -3.92 4.79 -16.74
CA GLU A 179 -3.11 5.33 -17.83
C GLU A 179 -2.30 6.58 -17.43
N GLY A 180 -2.54 7.10 -16.21
CA GLY A 180 -1.84 8.26 -15.69
C GLY A 180 -2.33 9.58 -16.24
N ILE A 181 -3.58 9.63 -16.72
CA ILE A 181 -4.21 10.87 -17.19
C ILE A 181 -4.87 11.59 -16.02
N LEU A 182 -5.52 10.85 -15.14
CA LEU A 182 -6.21 11.39 -13.95
C LEU A 182 -5.63 10.78 -12.68
N VAL A 183 -5.70 11.50 -11.57
CA VAL A 183 -5.49 10.99 -10.21
C VAL A 183 -6.55 11.60 -9.28
N GLN A 184 -6.53 11.26 -8.00
CA GLN A 184 -7.36 11.91 -6.99
C GLN A 184 -6.46 12.65 -5.99
N GLY A 185 -6.64 13.95 -5.88
CA GLY A 185 -5.80 14.85 -5.09
C GLY A 185 -6.53 15.44 -3.88
N PRO A 186 -6.86 16.75 -3.85
CA PRO A 186 -7.48 17.39 -2.69
C PRO A 186 -8.75 16.66 -2.21
N ARG A 187 -9.01 16.69 -0.90
CA ARG A 187 -10.20 16.06 -0.32
C ARG A 187 -11.31 17.07 -0.09
N SER A 188 -12.55 16.67 -0.31
CA SER A 188 -13.74 17.45 0.04
C SER A 188 -14.80 16.55 0.68
N GLY A 189 -14.94 16.65 2.01
CA GLY A 189 -15.74 15.70 2.77
C GLY A 189 -15.12 14.29 2.71
N ASN A 190 -15.92 13.26 2.49
CA ASN A 190 -15.43 11.87 2.41
C ASN A 190 -15.07 11.44 0.97
N GLU A 191 -14.60 12.37 0.14
CA GLU A 191 -14.25 12.17 -1.27
C GLU A 191 -12.94 12.87 -1.60
N HIS A 192 -12.06 12.23 -2.38
CA HIS A 192 -10.95 12.92 -3.04
C HIS A 192 -11.38 13.36 -4.44
N LEU A 193 -11.07 14.61 -4.78
CA LEU A 193 -11.39 15.22 -6.07
C LEU A 193 -10.45 14.69 -7.15
N VAL A 194 -10.99 14.48 -8.34
CA VAL A 194 -10.25 14.05 -9.53
C VAL A 194 -9.49 15.24 -10.10
N MET A 195 -8.19 15.09 -10.36
CA MET A 195 -7.32 16.12 -10.93
C MET A 195 -6.46 15.56 -12.06
N ASP A 196 -5.84 16.46 -12.83
CA ASP A 196 -4.89 16.12 -13.88
C ASP A 196 -3.65 15.45 -13.25
N ALA A 197 -3.25 14.31 -13.80
CA ALA A 197 -2.05 13.60 -13.40
C ALA A 197 -0.84 13.92 -14.28
N ARG A 198 -1.02 14.56 -15.43
CA ARG A 198 0.06 14.85 -16.39
C ARG A 198 1.09 15.83 -15.86
N ASP A 199 0.73 16.63 -14.86
CA ASP A 199 1.62 17.55 -14.16
C ASP A 199 2.51 16.87 -13.12
N LEU A 200 2.25 15.59 -12.81
CA LEU A 200 3.11 14.80 -11.93
C LEU A 200 4.41 14.43 -12.68
N PRO A 201 5.51 14.17 -11.94
CA PRO A 201 6.75 13.69 -12.56
C PRO A 201 6.50 12.49 -13.46
N ASP A 202 7.05 12.55 -14.67
CA ASP A 202 6.90 11.50 -15.68
C ASP A 202 7.48 10.15 -15.18
N ALA A 203 7.14 9.05 -15.88
CA ALA A 203 7.57 7.73 -15.46
C ALA A 203 9.11 7.52 -15.55
N ASP A 204 9.80 8.24 -16.42
CA ASP A 204 11.22 8.03 -16.72
C ASP A 204 12.16 8.90 -15.84
N SER A 205 11.61 9.93 -15.22
CA SER A 205 12.24 10.81 -14.23
C SER A 205 12.17 10.24 -12.80
N GLY A 206 11.46 9.12 -12.63
CA GLY A 206 11.32 8.45 -11.35
C GLY A 206 12.63 7.84 -10.82
N PRO A 207 12.67 7.47 -9.52
CA PRO A 207 13.85 6.89 -8.86
C PRO A 207 14.30 5.53 -9.44
N ALA A 208 13.47 4.90 -10.26
CA ALA A 208 13.77 3.64 -10.95
C ALA A 208 14.50 3.83 -12.31
N GLY A 209 14.66 5.08 -12.78
CA GLY A 209 15.23 5.40 -14.08
C GLY A 209 14.21 5.35 -15.22
N ALA A 210 14.69 5.36 -16.46
CA ALA A 210 13.88 5.35 -17.68
C ALA A 210 13.46 3.94 -18.13
N ASP A 211 12.51 3.87 -19.07
CA ASP A 211 12.04 2.62 -19.73
C ASP A 211 11.47 1.58 -18.74
N VAL A 212 10.78 2.04 -17.70
CA VAL A 212 10.30 1.18 -16.59
C VAL A 212 9.11 0.28 -16.96
N ALA A 213 8.42 0.61 -18.05
CA ALA A 213 7.25 -0.12 -18.52
C ALA A 213 7.58 -1.56 -18.95
N HIS A 214 6.61 -2.47 -18.87
CA HIS A 214 6.83 -3.87 -19.24
C HIS A 214 7.28 -4.02 -20.70
N GLY A 215 8.39 -4.74 -20.91
CA GLY A 215 9.06 -4.87 -22.20
C GLY A 215 10.15 -3.81 -22.45
N GLY A 216 10.21 -2.76 -21.64
CA GLY A 216 11.27 -1.76 -21.66
C GLY A 216 12.57 -2.25 -20.99
N THR A 217 13.68 -1.58 -21.31
CA THR A 217 15.03 -1.95 -20.82
C THR A 217 15.19 -1.75 -19.32
N GLY A 218 14.49 -0.76 -18.73
CA GLY A 218 14.52 -0.45 -17.30
C GLY A 218 13.55 -1.27 -16.44
N HIS A 219 12.66 -2.07 -17.02
CA HIS A 219 11.60 -2.78 -16.29
C HIS A 219 12.12 -3.68 -15.16
N ARG A 220 13.24 -4.38 -15.38
CA ARG A 220 13.85 -5.24 -14.35
C ARG A 220 14.39 -4.42 -13.18
N ALA A 221 15.07 -3.31 -13.47
CA ALA A 221 15.57 -2.38 -12.45
C ALA A 221 14.42 -1.76 -11.65
N ALA A 222 13.32 -1.39 -12.32
CA ALA A 222 12.12 -0.92 -11.65
C ALA A 222 11.50 -1.97 -10.71
N CYS A 223 11.42 -3.23 -11.14
CA CYS A 223 10.97 -4.33 -10.27
C CYS A 223 11.88 -4.51 -9.05
N ALA A 224 13.21 -4.43 -9.23
CA ALA A 224 14.17 -4.49 -8.14
C ALA A 224 14.01 -3.31 -7.16
N HIS A 225 13.81 -2.09 -7.67
CA HIS A 225 13.57 -0.91 -6.85
C HIS A 225 12.27 -1.01 -6.04
N ILE A 226 11.19 -1.53 -6.64
CA ILE A 226 9.93 -1.84 -5.96
C ILE A 226 10.17 -2.86 -4.83
N ALA A 227 10.86 -3.95 -5.13
CA ALA A 227 11.17 -5.00 -4.16
C ALA A 227 12.05 -4.48 -3.01
N TYR A 228 13.00 -3.59 -3.31
CA TYR A 228 13.86 -2.94 -2.32
C TYR A 228 13.05 -2.08 -1.35
N ARG A 229 12.22 -1.18 -1.88
CA ARG A 229 11.35 -0.32 -1.06
C ARG A 229 10.39 -1.16 -0.23
N TYR A 230 9.76 -2.17 -0.83
CA TYR A 230 8.86 -3.09 -0.12
C TYR A 230 9.58 -3.89 0.99
N ALA A 231 10.77 -4.44 0.75
CA ALA A 231 11.50 -5.20 1.77
C ALA A 231 12.04 -4.31 2.90
N THR A 232 12.39 -3.05 2.62
CA THR A 232 12.82 -2.09 3.64
C THR A 232 11.66 -1.60 4.51
N SER A 233 10.45 -1.44 3.97
CA SER A 233 9.28 -0.95 4.69
C SER A 233 8.36 -2.03 5.27
N HIS A 234 8.29 -3.19 4.62
CA HIS A 234 7.41 -4.29 5.02
C HIS A 234 8.18 -5.50 5.55
N GLY A 235 9.51 -5.55 5.43
CA GLY A 235 10.33 -6.68 5.85
C GLY A 235 10.14 -7.04 7.34
N PRO A 236 10.19 -8.34 7.70
CA PRO A 236 10.53 -9.49 6.86
C PRO A 236 9.38 -9.94 5.93
N VAL A 237 9.70 -10.11 4.64
CA VAL A 237 8.74 -10.46 3.58
C VAL A 237 9.20 -11.66 2.75
N ALA A 238 8.25 -12.47 2.30
CA ALA A 238 8.50 -13.53 1.32
C ALA A 238 8.22 -13.06 -0.12
N ALA A 239 8.66 -13.84 -1.11
CA ALA A 239 8.30 -13.62 -2.51
C ALA A 239 6.79 -13.67 -2.74
N GLU A 240 6.06 -14.50 -1.98
CA GLU A 240 4.61 -14.56 -1.97
C GLU A 240 3.96 -13.27 -1.50
N ASP A 241 4.58 -12.58 -0.53
CA ASP A 241 4.09 -11.31 -0.01
C ASP A 241 4.25 -10.23 -1.09
N LEU A 242 5.44 -10.13 -1.72
CA LEU A 242 5.66 -9.19 -2.82
C LEU A 242 4.79 -9.51 -4.05
N ALA A 243 4.63 -10.77 -4.41
CA ALA A 243 3.73 -11.19 -5.50
C ALA A 243 2.28 -10.80 -5.20
N ARG A 244 1.83 -11.00 -3.95
CA ARG A 244 0.53 -10.49 -3.51
C ARG A 244 0.49 -8.97 -3.56
N TRP A 245 1.56 -8.27 -3.19
CA TRP A 245 1.69 -6.81 -3.12
C TRP A 245 2.00 -6.13 -4.47
N THR A 246 2.24 -6.86 -5.55
CA THR A 246 2.39 -6.27 -6.91
C THR A 246 1.49 -6.91 -7.99
N THR A 247 0.95 -8.10 -7.75
CA THR A 247 0.37 -8.99 -8.79
C THR A 247 1.43 -9.55 -9.75
N LEU A 248 2.72 -9.34 -9.51
CA LEU A 248 3.77 -10.01 -10.29
C LEU A 248 3.68 -11.54 -10.12
N PRO A 249 4.04 -12.32 -11.14
CA PRO A 249 4.26 -13.75 -10.97
C PRO A 249 5.26 -14.01 -9.84
N LYS A 250 5.04 -15.05 -9.03
CA LYS A 250 5.91 -15.37 -7.88
C LYS A 250 7.39 -15.48 -8.28
N THR A 251 7.69 -16.06 -9.44
CA THR A 251 9.06 -16.20 -9.94
C THR A 251 9.72 -14.86 -10.20
N GLN A 252 8.98 -13.91 -10.78
CA GLN A 252 9.46 -12.54 -11.01
C GLN A 252 9.60 -11.79 -9.69
N ALA A 253 8.67 -11.93 -8.75
CA ALA A 253 8.77 -11.35 -7.41
C ALA A 253 9.99 -11.87 -6.64
N ALA A 254 10.27 -13.18 -6.71
CA ALA A 254 11.47 -13.77 -6.13
C ALA A 254 12.74 -13.19 -6.76
N ARG A 255 12.82 -13.12 -8.10
CA ARG A 255 13.99 -12.52 -8.77
C ARG A 255 14.16 -11.05 -8.42
N ALA A 256 13.07 -10.28 -8.32
CA ALA A 256 13.11 -8.88 -7.93
C ALA A 256 13.65 -8.68 -6.50
N LEU A 257 13.32 -9.56 -5.55
CA LEU A 257 13.87 -9.52 -4.20
C LEU A 257 15.37 -9.87 -4.16
N GLU A 258 15.81 -10.81 -4.99
CA GLU A 258 17.24 -11.09 -5.15
C GLU A 258 17.99 -9.90 -5.77
N ASP A 259 17.44 -9.31 -6.83
CA ASP A 259 17.98 -8.08 -7.44
C ASP A 259 17.99 -6.90 -6.44
N ALA A 260 17.01 -6.83 -5.55
CA ALA A 260 16.94 -5.82 -4.50
C ALA A 260 18.03 -5.98 -3.43
N VAL A 261 18.48 -7.20 -3.16
CA VAL A 261 19.64 -7.43 -2.27
C VAL A 261 20.91 -6.87 -2.91
N GLU A 262 21.14 -7.17 -4.18
CA GLU A 262 22.26 -6.60 -4.96
C GLU A 262 22.20 -5.06 -4.98
N LEU A 263 21.01 -4.48 -5.23
CA LEU A 263 20.78 -3.03 -5.24
C LEU A 263 21.07 -2.35 -3.89
N GLY A 264 20.85 -3.05 -2.78
CA GLY A 264 21.10 -2.55 -1.43
C GLY A 264 22.58 -2.53 -1.04
N GLU A 265 23.42 -3.26 -1.76
CA GLU A 265 24.89 -3.28 -1.59
C GLU A 265 25.58 -2.17 -2.39
N GLU A 266 24.92 -1.64 -3.42
CA GLU A 266 25.44 -0.51 -4.19
C GLU A 266 25.48 0.77 -3.33
N PRO A 267 26.55 1.59 -3.45
CA PRO A 267 26.55 2.94 -2.90
C PRO A 267 25.32 3.67 -3.41
N ALA A 268 24.63 4.41 -2.54
CA ALA A 268 23.58 5.32 -3.01
C ALA A 268 24.22 6.19 -4.10
N THR A 269 23.78 6.04 -5.35
CA THR A 269 24.10 7.02 -6.39
C THR A 269 23.65 8.37 -5.87
N ALA A 270 24.26 9.46 -6.36
CA ALA A 270 23.92 10.84 -5.97
C ALA A 270 22.50 11.27 -6.41
N ALA A 271 21.51 10.43 -6.12
CA ALA A 271 20.11 10.70 -6.21
C ALA A 271 19.78 11.69 -5.10
N VAL A 272 19.15 12.78 -5.51
CA VAL A 272 18.63 13.80 -4.62
C VAL A 272 17.25 13.32 -4.16
N ASN A 273 16.96 13.39 -2.87
CA ASN A 273 15.62 13.07 -2.37
C ASN A 273 14.60 14.11 -2.90
N ALA A 274 13.31 13.88 -2.70
CA ALA A 274 12.25 14.81 -3.14
C ALA A 274 12.36 16.22 -2.53
N ALA A 275 13.23 16.43 -1.53
CA ALA A 275 13.53 17.70 -0.89
C ALA A 275 14.84 18.35 -1.37
N GLY A 276 15.55 17.78 -2.36
CA GLY A 276 16.80 18.34 -2.86
C GLY A 276 18.04 18.05 -1.99
N GLU A 277 17.94 17.13 -1.03
CA GLU A 277 19.08 16.68 -0.21
C GLU A 277 19.71 15.37 -0.76
N PRO A 278 21.02 15.13 -0.54
CA PRO A 278 21.64 13.86 -0.92
C PRO A 278 20.90 12.69 -0.26
N ALA A 279 20.48 11.69 -1.04
CA ALA A 279 19.98 10.46 -0.48
C ALA A 279 21.07 9.83 0.42
N GLY A 280 20.75 9.60 1.69
CA GLY A 280 21.62 8.85 2.59
C GLY A 280 21.95 7.46 2.03
N PRO A 281 22.98 6.78 2.56
CA PRO A 281 23.34 5.44 2.11
C PRO A 281 22.14 4.50 2.17
N ARG A 282 21.95 3.69 1.12
CA ARG A 282 20.92 2.65 1.10
C ARG A 282 21.16 1.69 2.25
N VAL A 283 20.09 1.31 2.95
CA VAL A 283 20.17 0.26 3.97
C VAL A 283 20.27 -1.08 3.23
N PRO A 284 21.31 -1.90 3.47
CA PRO A 284 21.44 -3.21 2.83
C PRO A 284 20.27 -4.12 3.19
N LEU A 285 19.92 -5.02 2.27
CA LEU A 285 18.95 -6.07 2.53
C LEU A 285 19.66 -7.39 2.80
N VAL A 286 19.10 -8.19 3.70
CA VAL A 286 19.59 -9.54 4.02
C VAL A 286 18.49 -10.56 3.81
N ARG A 287 18.92 -11.78 3.50
CA ARG A 287 18.09 -12.97 3.50
C ARG A 287 17.97 -13.48 4.93
N ALA A 288 16.81 -14.02 5.30
CA ALA A 288 16.54 -14.54 6.63
C ALA A 288 15.61 -15.75 6.58
N VAL A 289 15.61 -16.52 7.66
CA VAL A 289 14.67 -17.63 7.89
C VAL A 289 13.97 -17.46 9.23
N ALA A 290 12.73 -17.93 9.30
CA ALA A 290 12.00 -18.06 10.54
C ALA A 290 12.18 -19.47 11.11
N GLU A 291 12.59 -19.58 12.37
CA GLU A 291 12.85 -20.85 13.06
C GLU A 291 11.99 -20.94 14.32
N GLY A 292 11.70 -22.16 14.82
CA GLY A 292 11.03 -22.36 16.11
C GLY A 292 9.52 -22.06 16.19
N GLY A 293 8.84 -21.89 15.04
CA GLY A 293 7.38 -21.66 14.97
C GLY A 293 6.94 -20.39 15.68
N THR A 294 5.70 -20.33 16.20
CA THR A 294 5.10 -19.10 16.77
C THR A 294 5.94 -18.44 17.88
N ARG A 295 6.68 -19.23 18.66
CA ARG A 295 7.54 -18.79 19.78
C ARG A 295 9.02 -18.69 19.43
N GLY A 296 9.39 -19.00 18.19
CA GLY A 296 10.76 -18.90 17.74
C GLY A 296 11.12 -17.50 17.28
N GLY A 297 12.04 -17.40 16.33
CA GLY A 297 12.63 -16.12 15.95
C GLY A 297 13.09 -16.03 14.51
N LEU A 298 13.67 -14.88 14.19
CA LEU A 298 14.25 -14.56 12.90
C LEU A 298 15.76 -14.74 12.93
N ARG A 299 16.30 -15.49 11.97
CA ARG A 299 17.73 -15.67 11.79
C ARG A 299 18.17 -15.12 10.42
N PRO A 300 18.98 -14.06 10.36
CA PRO A 300 19.65 -13.65 9.13
C PRO A 300 20.55 -14.78 8.62
N LEU A 301 20.60 -14.96 7.31
CA LEU A 301 21.53 -15.89 6.66
C LEU A 301 22.88 -15.20 6.48
N GLY A 302 23.96 -15.93 6.75
CA GLY A 302 25.31 -15.42 6.58
C GLY A 302 25.71 -15.28 5.09
N PRO A 303 26.77 -14.51 4.78
CA PRO A 303 27.33 -14.46 3.43
C PRO A 303 27.70 -15.87 2.94
N GLY A 304 27.20 -16.25 1.76
CA GLY A 304 27.44 -17.57 1.17
C GLY A 304 26.65 -18.73 1.79
N GLU A 305 25.82 -18.49 2.81
CA GLU A 305 24.90 -19.52 3.32
C GLU A 305 23.82 -19.84 2.27
N SER A 306 23.58 -21.13 2.03
CA SER A 306 22.57 -21.56 1.06
C SER A 306 21.17 -21.17 1.52
N ALA A 307 20.47 -20.37 0.71
CA ALA A 307 19.08 -20.03 0.97
C ALA A 307 18.16 -21.25 0.77
N PRO A 308 17.20 -21.51 1.68
CA PRO A 308 16.22 -22.57 1.49
C PRO A 308 15.25 -22.25 0.35
N LYS A 309 14.72 -23.30 -0.30
CA LYS A 309 13.71 -23.16 -1.35
C LYS A 309 12.36 -22.61 -0.84
N THR A 310 12.07 -22.77 0.44
CA THR A 310 10.80 -22.39 1.09
C THR A 310 11.08 -21.70 2.42
N GLY A 311 10.28 -20.70 2.77
CA GLY A 311 10.43 -19.97 4.04
C GLY A 311 11.55 -18.92 4.03
N LEU A 312 12.10 -18.60 2.86
CA LEU A 312 13.05 -17.50 2.69
C LEU A 312 12.35 -16.16 2.83
N LEU A 313 12.91 -15.29 3.68
CA LEU A 313 12.44 -13.94 3.95
C LEU A 313 13.53 -12.92 3.60
N TYR A 314 13.11 -11.69 3.30
CA TYR A 314 13.96 -10.55 2.99
C TYR A 314 13.62 -9.39 3.92
N MET A 315 14.64 -8.71 4.44
CA MET A 315 14.49 -7.60 5.38
C MET A 315 15.72 -6.69 5.35
N ARG A 316 15.59 -5.48 5.92
CA ARG A 316 16.74 -4.60 6.18
C ARG A 316 17.76 -5.25 7.13
N ALA A 317 19.05 -5.08 6.83
CA ALA A 317 20.15 -5.73 7.54
C ALA A 317 20.21 -5.40 9.05
N ASP A 318 19.88 -4.16 9.40
CA ASP A 318 19.87 -3.62 10.76
C ASP A 318 18.53 -3.87 11.51
N LEU A 319 17.59 -4.62 10.92
CA LEU A 319 16.30 -4.91 11.56
C LEU A 319 16.44 -5.65 12.90
N PRO A 320 17.33 -6.66 13.06
CA PRO A 320 17.52 -7.33 14.34
C PRO A 320 17.98 -6.38 15.45
N ASP A 321 18.88 -5.44 15.12
CA ASP A 321 19.40 -4.45 16.07
C ASP A 321 18.31 -3.43 16.45
N LEU A 322 17.57 -2.93 15.46
CA LEU A 322 16.41 -2.06 15.71
C LEU A 322 15.36 -2.76 16.58
N LEU A 323 15.09 -4.04 16.31
CA LEU A 323 14.15 -4.82 17.11
C LEU A 323 14.62 -5.06 18.53
N SER A 324 15.92 -5.32 18.72
CA SER A 324 16.51 -5.41 20.05
C SER A 324 16.38 -4.09 20.82
N ALA A 325 16.77 -2.98 20.20
CA ALA A 325 16.77 -1.65 20.80
C ALA A 325 15.36 -1.09 21.09
N HIS A 326 14.39 -1.41 20.23
CA HIS A 326 13.03 -0.84 20.29
C HIS A 326 11.94 -1.88 20.57
N ARG A 327 12.30 -3.02 21.16
CA ARG A 327 11.37 -4.13 21.46
C ARG A 327 10.15 -3.68 22.24
N SER A 328 10.33 -2.84 23.27
CA SER A 328 9.22 -2.36 24.10
C SER A 328 8.23 -1.49 23.31
N ALA A 329 8.73 -0.68 22.37
CA ALA A 329 7.88 0.13 21.50
C ALA A 329 7.13 -0.76 20.48
N ALA A 330 7.81 -1.75 19.89
CA ALA A 330 7.18 -2.70 18.98
C ALA A 330 6.14 -3.60 19.68
N GLN A 331 6.30 -3.84 20.99
CA GLN A 331 5.36 -4.61 21.80
C GLN A 331 4.17 -3.80 22.31
N ALA A 332 4.16 -2.48 22.12
CA ALA A 332 3.07 -1.62 22.57
C ALA A 332 1.75 -1.96 21.87
N THR A 333 0.65 -1.40 22.38
CA THR A 333 -0.64 -1.51 21.73
C THR A 333 -0.77 -0.49 20.60
N HIS A 334 -1.00 -0.97 19.39
CA HIS A 334 -1.20 -0.16 18.19
C HIS A 334 -2.67 -0.22 17.76
N PHE A 335 -3.26 0.94 17.49
CA PHE A 335 -4.56 1.06 16.86
C PHE A 335 -4.37 1.51 15.41
N LEU A 336 -4.69 0.62 14.48
CA LEU A 336 -4.44 0.80 13.06
C LEU A 336 -5.76 0.88 12.28
N GLY A 337 -5.78 1.70 11.24
CA GLY A 337 -6.97 1.97 10.46
C GLY A 337 -7.44 0.76 9.64
N SER A 338 -8.62 0.89 9.04
CA SER A 338 -9.09 -0.06 8.04
C SER A 338 -8.05 -0.19 6.93
N PHE A 339 -7.83 -1.41 6.45
CA PHE A 339 -6.88 -1.71 5.37
C PHE A 339 -5.41 -1.33 5.67
N ASP A 340 -4.99 -1.25 6.93
CA ASP A 340 -3.60 -0.91 7.25
C ASP A 340 -2.59 -1.93 6.69
N GLU A 341 -1.42 -1.44 6.25
CA GLU A 341 -0.35 -2.23 5.63
C GLU A 341 0.18 -3.36 6.51
N LEU A 342 0.05 -3.27 7.85
CA LEU A 342 0.42 -4.38 8.75
C LEU A 342 -0.43 -5.64 8.50
N HIS A 343 -1.62 -5.47 7.92
CA HIS A 343 -2.50 -6.56 7.51
C HIS A 343 -2.49 -6.77 5.99
N VAL A 344 -2.82 -5.73 5.21
CA VAL A 344 -3.07 -5.90 3.77
C VAL A 344 -1.81 -6.18 2.96
N GLY A 345 -0.64 -5.78 3.49
CA GLY A 345 0.66 -5.90 2.83
C GLY A 345 1.15 -7.33 2.64
N TYR A 346 0.61 -8.32 3.36
CA TYR A 346 1.17 -9.67 3.42
C TYR A 346 0.23 -10.76 2.93
N LYS A 347 0.80 -11.80 2.32
CA LYS A 347 0.14 -13.06 2.01
C LYS A 347 0.12 -13.98 3.22
N ASP A 348 1.24 -14.09 3.94
CA ASP A 348 1.31 -14.81 5.22
C ASP A 348 1.21 -13.83 6.39
N ARG A 349 0.12 -13.97 7.14
CA ARG A 349 -0.25 -13.13 8.30
C ARG A 349 -0.26 -13.92 9.61
N SER A 350 0.22 -15.17 9.58
CA SER A 350 0.17 -16.08 10.72
C SER A 350 0.91 -15.55 11.96
N CYS A 351 1.92 -14.70 11.78
CA CYS A 351 2.59 -13.99 12.88
C CYS A 351 1.68 -12.98 13.58
N LEU A 352 0.76 -12.35 12.86
CA LEU A 352 -0.15 -11.32 13.38
C LEU A 352 -1.41 -11.95 13.99
N THR A 353 -2.03 -12.89 13.27
CA THR A 353 -3.27 -13.53 13.71
C THR A 353 -3.50 -14.91 13.07
N ASP A 354 -4.40 -15.68 13.66
CA ASP A 354 -4.96 -16.92 13.10
C ASP A 354 -6.28 -16.65 12.33
N GLU A 355 -6.92 -17.72 11.86
CA GLU A 355 -8.16 -17.66 11.09
C GLU A 355 -9.32 -16.97 11.81
N ASP A 356 -9.45 -17.14 13.14
CA ASP A 356 -10.48 -16.46 13.93
C ASP A 356 -10.30 -14.95 13.88
N GLY A 357 -9.06 -14.48 14.02
CA GLY A 357 -8.81 -13.05 13.87
C GLY A 357 -8.95 -12.57 12.42
N GLU A 358 -8.61 -13.37 11.41
CA GLU A 358 -8.89 -12.98 10.00
C GLU A 358 -10.40 -12.82 9.77
N ARG A 359 -11.24 -13.73 10.30
CA ARG A 359 -12.71 -13.60 10.29
C ARG A 359 -13.19 -12.36 11.05
N LEU A 360 -12.50 -12.00 12.13
CA LEU A 360 -12.84 -10.81 12.90
C LEU A 360 -12.53 -9.51 12.13
N ILE A 361 -11.41 -9.45 11.40
CA ILE A 361 -10.98 -8.30 10.60
C ILE A 361 -11.85 -8.14 9.35
N CYS A 362 -12.10 -9.25 8.63
CA CYS A 362 -12.85 -9.30 7.38
C CYS A 362 -14.07 -10.24 7.54
N PRO A 363 -15.16 -9.75 8.18
CA PRO A 363 -16.31 -10.60 8.54
C PRO A 363 -17.14 -11.06 7.34
N ALA A 364 -17.01 -10.38 6.19
CA ALA A 364 -17.77 -10.66 4.99
C ALA A 364 -16.85 -10.80 3.78
N SER A 365 -17.33 -11.48 2.74
CA SER A 365 -16.64 -11.60 1.45
C SER A 365 -16.63 -10.32 0.61
N ASN A 366 -17.15 -9.19 1.13
CA ASN A 366 -17.26 -7.92 0.43
C ASN A 366 -15.94 -7.11 0.38
N GLY A 367 -14.86 -7.59 0.98
CA GLY A 367 -13.55 -6.96 0.95
C GLY A 367 -13.41 -5.73 1.85
N MET A 368 -14.28 -5.56 2.85
CA MET A 368 -14.14 -4.54 3.88
C MET A 368 -13.31 -5.05 5.06
N PHE A 369 -12.31 -4.28 5.47
CA PHE A 369 -11.45 -4.59 6.61
C PHE A 369 -11.73 -3.62 7.74
N ARG A 370 -11.93 -4.15 8.95
CA ARG A 370 -12.11 -3.34 10.15
C ARG A 370 -10.77 -2.77 10.64
N PRO A 371 -10.77 -1.61 11.31
CA PRO A 371 -9.65 -1.15 12.11
C PRO A 371 -9.22 -2.19 13.13
N ILE A 372 -7.91 -2.38 13.30
CA ILE A 372 -7.33 -3.47 14.10
C ILE A 372 -6.58 -2.95 15.32
N LEU A 373 -6.65 -3.72 16.41
CA LEU A 373 -5.88 -3.49 17.64
C LEU A 373 -4.86 -4.62 17.78
N VAL A 374 -3.59 -4.23 17.83
CA VAL A 374 -2.46 -5.15 17.92
C VAL A 374 -1.71 -4.88 19.22
N ASP A 375 -1.53 -5.89 20.07
CA ASP A 375 -0.75 -5.82 21.31
C ASP A 375 0.33 -6.91 21.27
N ARG A 376 1.57 -6.54 21.59
CA ARG A 376 2.74 -7.45 21.51
C ARG A 376 2.87 -8.19 20.16
N GLY A 377 2.54 -7.50 19.07
CA GLY A 377 2.61 -8.06 17.71
C GLY A 377 1.48 -9.04 17.37
N ARG A 378 0.41 -9.12 18.17
CA ARG A 378 -0.74 -10.01 17.90
C ARG A 378 -2.04 -9.23 17.88
N LEU A 379 -2.94 -9.59 16.97
CA LEU A 379 -4.31 -9.08 16.97
C LEU A 379 -5.01 -9.45 18.29
N VAL A 380 -5.55 -8.44 18.99
CA VAL A 380 -6.33 -8.63 20.23
C VAL A 380 -7.78 -8.18 20.11
N ALA A 381 -8.07 -7.22 19.23
CA ALA A 381 -9.42 -6.73 18.99
C ALA A 381 -9.53 -6.05 17.61
N VAL A 382 -10.76 -5.76 17.21
CA VAL A 382 -11.08 -4.85 16.10
C VAL A 382 -12.05 -3.79 16.57
N ARG A 383 -12.15 -2.70 15.81
CA ARG A 383 -13.07 -1.60 16.12
C ARG A 383 -13.93 -1.23 14.90
N PRO A 384 -15.05 -1.93 14.66
CA PRO A 384 -15.94 -1.63 13.56
C PRO A 384 -16.54 -0.22 13.71
N VAL A 385 -16.91 0.40 12.59
CA VAL A 385 -17.56 1.71 12.59
C VAL A 385 -18.96 1.58 13.17
N GLY A 386 -19.33 2.44 14.12
CA GLY A 386 -20.66 2.42 14.75
C GLY A 386 -20.85 1.31 15.78
N GLU A 387 -19.83 0.48 16.01
CA GLU A 387 -19.82 -0.56 17.03
C GLU A 387 -18.72 -0.26 18.07
N GLY A 388 -18.84 -0.86 19.25
CA GLY A 388 -17.78 -0.86 20.25
C GLY A 388 -16.59 -1.74 19.85
N LEU A 389 -15.66 -1.95 20.78
CA LEU A 389 -14.57 -2.89 20.59
C LEU A 389 -15.10 -4.33 20.50
N LEU A 390 -14.64 -5.07 19.50
CA LEU A 390 -14.87 -6.51 19.40
C LEU A 390 -13.56 -7.24 19.71
N TRP A 391 -13.53 -7.94 20.84
CA TRP A 391 -12.35 -8.66 21.29
C TRP A 391 -12.20 -10.00 20.58
N LYS A 392 -10.97 -10.35 20.23
CA LYS A 392 -10.65 -11.70 19.79
C LYS A 392 -10.86 -12.66 20.96
N GLY A 393 -11.70 -13.68 20.78
CA GLY A 393 -12.09 -14.59 21.85
C GLY A 393 -13.23 -14.07 22.75
N GLY A 394 -13.86 -12.95 22.40
CA GLY A 394 -15.07 -12.43 23.05
C GLY A 394 -14.85 -11.57 24.29
N ALA A 395 -13.65 -11.54 24.87
CA ALA A 395 -13.33 -10.70 26.02
C ALA A 395 -11.88 -10.20 25.96
N ALA A 396 -11.58 -9.13 26.72
CA ALA A 396 -10.21 -8.61 26.82
C ALA A 396 -9.27 -9.68 27.41
N PRO A 397 -8.07 -9.90 26.83
CA PRO A 397 -7.14 -10.92 27.34
C PRO A 397 -6.64 -10.65 28.77
N SER A 398 -6.63 -9.39 29.20
CA SER A 398 -6.31 -8.97 30.56
C SER A 398 -6.74 -7.52 30.78
N ALA A 399 -6.87 -7.11 32.05
CA ALA A 399 -7.13 -5.72 32.42
C ALA A 399 -6.05 -4.74 31.93
N ARG A 400 -4.80 -5.20 31.75
CA ARG A 400 -3.74 -4.38 31.14
C ARG A 400 -4.07 -4.09 29.67
N VAL A 401 -4.33 -5.14 28.89
CA VAL A 401 -4.61 -5.02 27.45
C VAL A 401 -5.85 -4.15 27.22
N GLU A 402 -6.90 -4.33 28.03
CA GLU A 402 -8.10 -3.49 27.95
C GLU A 402 -7.79 -2.00 28.14
N ARG A 403 -7.04 -1.64 29.19
CA ARG A 403 -6.63 -0.25 29.42
C ARG A 403 -5.75 0.30 28.31
N ASP A 404 -4.80 -0.48 27.82
CA ASP A 404 -3.85 -0.04 26.79
C ASP A 404 -4.56 0.15 25.43
N VAL A 405 -5.50 -0.75 25.09
CA VAL A 405 -6.37 -0.62 23.90
C VAL A 405 -7.23 0.63 24.01
N ASN A 406 -7.95 0.82 25.12
CA ASN A 406 -8.79 2.01 25.30
C ASN A 406 -7.96 3.30 25.19
N ARG A 407 -6.75 3.32 25.74
CA ARG A 407 -5.82 4.46 25.61
C ARG A 407 -5.33 4.66 24.17
N ALA A 408 -5.01 3.59 23.43
CA ALA A 408 -4.60 3.69 22.03
C ALA A 408 -5.72 4.24 21.15
N VAL A 409 -6.95 3.78 21.40
CA VAL A 409 -8.16 4.24 20.75
C VAL A 409 -8.38 5.74 21.01
N SER A 410 -8.49 6.15 22.27
CA SER A 410 -8.77 7.55 22.62
C SER A 410 -7.70 8.51 22.09
N ARG A 411 -6.42 8.13 22.15
CA ARG A 411 -5.32 8.96 21.63
C ARG A 411 -5.44 9.17 20.12
N MET A 412 -5.73 8.12 19.35
CA MET A 412 -5.86 8.26 17.91
C MET A 412 -7.12 9.03 17.52
N GLU A 413 -8.24 8.83 18.22
CA GLU A 413 -9.46 9.61 17.97
C GLU A 413 -9.27 11.09 18.23
N GLN A 414 -8.57 11.46 19.31
CA GLN A 414 -8.19 12.84 19.57
C GLN A 414 -7.34 13.41 18.44
N ARG A 415 -6.35 12.64 17.96
CA ARG A 415 -5.51 13.07 16.82
C ARG A 415 -6.29 13.21 15.51
N LEU A 416 -7.26 12.34 15.26
CA LEU A 416 -8.11 12.40 14.07
C LEU A 416 -9.15 13.53 14.13
N GLY A 417 -9.57 13.91 15.35
CA GLY A 417 -10.52 15.00 15.59
C GLY A 417 -9.96 16.40 15.34
N GLY A 418 -8.63 16.55 15.39
CA GLY A 418 -7.96 17.85 15.25
C GLY A 418 -7.73 18.53 16.60
#